data_AF-A0A1S8ZMN4-F1
#
_entry.id   AF-A0A1S8ZMN4-F1
#
_cell.length_a   1.000
_cell.length_b   1.000
_cell.length_c   1.000
_cell.angle_alpha   90.00
_cell.angle_beta   90.00
_cell.angle_gamma   90.00
#
_symmetry.space_group_name_H-M   'P 1'
#
loop_
_entity.id
_entity.type
_entity.pdbx_description
1 polymer ?
#
loop_
_entity_poly.entity_id
_entity_poly.type
_entity_poly.pdbx_seq_one_letter_code
_entity_poly.pdbx_strand_id
1 'polypeptide(L)'
;MKNFFLILVSLIVLSCKDTNSSRMQEEQSHMELHKEMDKVGRELGKFDEQLVKLYYFSEKNRERAVLSADSLLLVNKLEKDKYKSQIKSNIDQSLHRFKAEMLYRLGKYRESITELGTGDYKSGDIAAAYAANYVKLGEYDKAKSFVDKIGNYISDYCLANYYECIGEKSEAIKIYNSIKQDKSIKHYAYYKLAVNRLDDLQKNNPKLLDEIYFPTGNPSFEISDSDNENRTRIFDLVKNLPESKGWTGTAILDDPQINDKDYYWVRVTTKNNEYNYYVYQNTFEIKFFNPKNKSLMTLIEWRRSK
;
A
#
# COMPACT_ATOMS: atom_id res chain seq x y z
N MET A 1 -18.70 17.23 -4.33
CA MET A 1 -18.74 16.18 -5.37
C MET A 1 -19.77 15.07 -5.12
N LYS A 2 -20.90 15.32 -4.44
CA LYS A 2 -21.92 14.29 -4.18
C LYS A 2 -23.05 14.21 -5.23
N ASN A 3 -23.30 15.28 -5.99
CA ASN A 3 -24.49 15.35 -6.85
C ASN A 3 -24.27 14.98 -8.33
N PHE A 4 -23.04 14.89 -8.82
CA PHE A 4 -22.77 14.52 -10.23
C PHE A 4 -22.72 13.01 -10.46
N PHE A 5 -22.35 12.21 -9.45
CA PHE A 5 -22.30 10.74 -9.56
C PHE A 5 -23.68 10.08 -9.61
N LEU A 6 -24.70 10.70 -9.01
CA LEU A 6 -26.08 10.17 -8.98
C LEU A 6 -26.81 10.27 -10.34
N ILE A 7 -26.43 11.25 -11.17
CA ILE A 7 -27.06 11.45 -12.49
C ILE A 7 -26.54 10.41 -13.51
N LEU A 8 -25.30 9.94 -13.35
CA LEU A 8 -24.72 8.93 -14.25
C LEU A 8 -25.28 7.52 -13.98
N VAL A 9 -25.57 7.20 -12.71
CA VAL A 9 -26.12 5.89 -12.30
C VAL A 9 -27.61 5.75 -12.63
N SER A 10 -28.37 6.85 -12.67
CA SER A 10 -29.82 6.83 -12.94
C SER A 10 -30.17 6.62 -14.42
N LEU A 11 -29.25 6.88 -15.35
CA LEU A 11 -29.46 6.65 -16.78
C LEU A 11 -29.31 5.17 -17.19
N ILE A 12 -28.72 4.32 -16.34
CA ILE A 12 -28.49 2.90 -16.63
C ILE A 12 -29.76 2.05 -16.37
N VAL A 13 -30.68 2.51 -15.53
CA VAL A 13 -31.81 1.69 -15.04
C VAL A 13 -33.05 1.74 -15.95
N LEU A 14 -33.09 2.61 -16.98
CA LEU A 14 -34.28 2.80 -17.83
C LEU A 14 -34.21 2.19 -19.23
N SER A 15 -33.16 1.44 -19.58
CA SER A 15 -33.03 0.82 -20.90
C SER A 15 -33.01 -0.72 -20.85
N CYS A 16 -34.03 -1.32 -20.20
CA CYS A 16 -34.33 -2.73 -20.39
C CYS A 16 -35.02 -2.96 -21.74
N LYS A 17 -34.27 -3.05 -22.83
CA LYS A 17 -34.66 -3.76 -24.07
C LYS A 17 -33.41 -4.31 -24.78
N ASP A 18 -33.51 -5.58 -25.15
CA ASP A 18 -32.60 -6.46 -25.92
C ASP A 18 -31.23 -6.84 -25.30
N THR A 19 -31.20 -8.05 -24.74
CA THR A 19 -30.19 -8.58 -23.80
C THR A 19 -28.86 -9.03 -24.41
N ASN A 20 -28.69 -9.04 -25.74
CA ASN A 20 -27.41 -9.37 -26.37
C ASN A 20 -26.69 -8.14 -26.95
N SER A 21 -27.42 -7.17 -27.49
CA SER A 21 -26.84 -5.90 -27.95
C SER A 21 -26.48 -5.00 -26.76
N SER A 22 -27.26 -5.03 -25.67
CA SER A 22 -26.99 -4.22 -24.48
C SER A 22 -25.65 -4.60 -23.82
N ARG A 23 -25.34 -5.90 -23.74
CA ARG A 23 -24.12 -6.38 -23.07
C ARG A 23 -22.83 -6.04 -23.83
N MET A 24 -22.83 -6.15 -25.16
CA MET A 24 -21.68 -5.73 -25.98
C MET A 24 -21.48 -4.21 -25.91
N GLN A 25 -22.57 -3.44 -25.86
CA GLN A 25 -22.52 -1.99 -25.73
C GLN A 25 -22.06 -1.54 -24.34
N GLU A 26 -22.47 -2.24 -23.28
CA GLU A 26 -21.95 -2.06 -21.91
C GLU A 26 -20.46 -2.40 -21.81
N GLU A 27 -20.03 -3.51 -22.40
CA GLU A 27 -18.62 -3.91 -22.42
C GLU A 27 -17.76 -2.88 -23.18
N GLN A 28 -18.25 -2.37 -24.31
CA GLN A 28 -17.57 -1.30 -25.05
C GLN A 28 -17.49 0.00 -24.24
N SER A 29 -18.59 0.41 -23.61
CA SER A 29 -18.61 1.59 -22.72
C SER A 29 -17.66 1.43 -21.53
N HIS A 30 -17.57 0.23 -20.96
CA HIS A 30 -16.65 -0.08 -19.87
C HIS A 30 -15.18 0.00 -20.31
N MET A 31 -14.87 -0.50 -21.51
CA MET A 31 -13.54 -0.39 -22.11
C MET A 31 -13.16 1.06 -22.43
N GLU A 32 -14.10 1.87 -22.89
CA GLU A 32 -13.87 3.31 -23.11
C GLU A 32 -13.63 4.06 -21.79
N LEU A 33 -14.35 3.71 -20.72
CA LEU A 33 -14.11 4.24 -19.39
C LEU A 33 -12.70 3.91 -18.88
N HIS A 34 -12.23 2.67 -19.06
CA HIS A 34 -10.85 2.31 -18.75
C HIS A 34 -9.83 3.14 -19.53
N LYS A 35 -10.03 3.35 -20.83
CA LYS A 35 -9.13 4.18 -21.65
C LYS A 35 -9.06 5.63 -21.18
N GLU A 36 -10.19 6.20 -20.72
CA GLU A 36 -10.21 7.55 -20.15
C GLU A 36 -9.54 7.58 -18.76
N MET A 37 -9.76 6.57 -17.92
CA MET A 37 -9.06 6.43 -16.64
C MET A 37 -7.55 6.30 -16.82
N ASP A 38 -7.08 5.59 -17.86
CA ASP A 38 -5.66 5.48 -18.17
C ASP A 38 -5.03 6.84 -18.52
N LYS A 39 -5.79 7.75 -19.16
CA LYS A 39 -5.32 9.11 -19.45
C LYS A 39 -5.15 9.91 -18.16
N VAL A 40 -6.12 9.83 -17.25
CA VAL A 40 -6.05 10.45 -15.93
C VAL A 40 -4.88 9.88 -15.12
N GLY A 41 -4.72 8.55 -15.13
CA GLY A 41 -3.63 7.85 -14.45
C GLY A 41 -2.25 8.24 -14.99
N ARG A 42 -2.09 8.47 -16.30
CA ARG A 42 -0.84 8.98 -16.86
C ARG A 42 -0.50 10.39 -16.38
N GLU A 43 -1.49 11.28 -16.25
CA GLU A 43 -1.24 12.61 -15.69
C GLU A 43 -0.87 12.55 -14.21
N LEU A 44 -1.47 11.63 -13.45
CA LEU A 44 -1.09 11.40 -12.05
C LEU A 44 0.34 10.85 -11.94
N GLY A 45 0.72 9.87 -12.78
CA GLY A 45 2.08 9.33 -12.81
C GLY A 45 3.13 10.39 -13.15
N LYS A 46 2.85 11.31 -14.08
CA LYS A 46 3.73 12.47 -14.37
C LYS A 46 3.88 13.39 -13.16
N PHE A 47 2.82 13.58 -12.38
CA PHE A 47 2.91 14.36 -11.15
C PHE A 47 3.73 13.62 -10.09
N ASP A 48 3.55 12.30 -9.92
CA ASP A 48 4.32 11.50 -8.97
C ASP A 48 5.83 11.59 -9.27
N GLU A 49 6.23 11.53 -10.54
CA GLU A 49 7.63 11.75 -10.95
C GLU A 49 8.16 13.14 -10.54
N GLN A 50 7.33 14.18 -10.62
CA GLN A 50 7.70 15.53 -10.16
C GLN A 50 7.79 15.60 -8.64
N LEU A 51 6.87 14.93 -7.94
CA LEU A 51 6.87 14.86 -6.48
C LEU A 51 8.12 14.13 -5.96
N VAL A 52 8.53 13.02 -6.60
CA VAL A 52 9.78 12.32 -6.28
C VAL A 52 10.99 13.24 -6.45
N LYS A 53 11.05 14.01 -7.54
CA LYS A 53 12.13 15.00 -7.76
C LYS A 53 12.12 16.09 -6.68
N LEU A 54 10.95 16.54 -6.26
CA LEU A 54 10.79 17.52 -5.18
C LEU A 54 11.27 16.95 -3.83
N TYR A 55 10.96 15.69 -3.54
CA TYR A 55 11.47 14.97 -2.37
C TYR A 55 13.00 14.89 -2.39
N TYR A 56 13.61 14.49 -3.51
CA TYR A 56 15.07 14.47 -3.66
C TYR A 56 15.70 15.86 -3.45
N PHE A 57 15.11 16.90 -4.05
CA PHE A 57 15.57 18.28 -3.87
C PHE A 57 15.51 18.73 -2.39
N SER A 58 14.48 18.28 -1.67
CA SER A 58 14.24 18.65 -0.27
C SER A 58 15.29 18.10 0.69
N GLU A 59 15.99 17.01 0.36
CA GLU A 59 17.01 16.39 1.23
C GLU A 59 18.10 17.38 1.64
N LYS A 60 18.43 18.31 0.73
CA LYS A 60 19.43 19.37 0.95
C LYS A 60 18.82 20.76 1.08
N ASN A 61 17.57 20.98 0.66
CA ASN A 61 16.98 22.31 0.54
C ASN A 61 15.53 22.38 1.06
N ARG A 62 15.25 21.85 2.26
CA ARG A 62 13.88 21.73 2.81
C ARG A 62 13.04 23.01 2.72
N GLU A 63 13.58 24.14 3.16
CA GLU A 63 12.84 25.42 3.14
C GLU A 63 12.47 25.86 1.72
N ARG A 64 13.41 25.75 0.77
CA ARG A 64 13.13 26.06 -0.64
C ARG A 64 12.14 25.08 -1.24
N ALA A 65 12.18 23.82 -0.84
CA ALA A 65 11.25 22.82 -1.32
C ALA A 65 9.80 23.10 -0.87
N VAL A 66 9.61 23.62 0.36
CA VAL A 66 8.30 24.12 0.82
C VAL A 66 7.79 25.24 -0.09
N LEU A 67 8.63 26.23 -0.43
CA LEU A 67 8.27 27.32 -1.35
C LEU A 67 7.96 26.82 -2.77
N SER A 68 8.69 25.82 -3.26
CA SER A 68 8.39 25.17 -4.53
C SER A 68 7.02 24.50 -4.50
N ALA A 69 6.65 23.84 -3.40
CA ALA A 69 5.32 23.25 -3.24
C ALA A 69 4.21 24.32 -3.25
N ASP A 70 4.42 25.47 -2.62
CA ASP A 70 3.46 26.59 -2.68
C ASP A 70 3.23 27.10 -4.11
N SER A 71 4.31 27.16 -4.90
CA SER A 71 4.23 27.53 -6.31
C SER A 71 3.42 26.50 -7.12
N LEU A 72 3.63 25.20 -6.86
CA LEU A 72 2.89 24.12 -7.52
C LEU A 72 1.40 24.13 -7.14
N LEU A 73 1.07 24.39 -5.86
CA LEU A 73 -0.31 24.55 -5.41
C LEU A 73 -1.03 25.70 -6.14
N LEU A 74 -0.35 26.84 -6.34
CA LEU A 74 -0.91 27.97 -7.08
C LEU A 74 -1.18 27.61 -8.54
N VAL A 75 -0.24 26.93 -9.19
CA VAL A 75 -0.41 26.45 -10.57
C VAL A 75 -1.57 25.46 -10.66
N ASN A 76 -1.65 24.49 -9.75
CA ASN A 76 -2.71 23.48 -9.72
C ASN A 76 -4.09 24.14 -9.54
N LYS A 77 -4.20 25.17 -8.69
CA LYS A 77 -5.44 25.92 -8.51
C LYS A 77 -5.98 26.50 -9.82
N LEU A 78 -5.10 26.94 -10.72
CA LEU A 78 -5.44 27.55 -12.01
C LEU A 78 -5.59 26.54 -13.16
N GLU A 79 -5.27 25.25 -12.94
CA GLU A 79 -5.33 24.20 -13.95
C GLU A 79 -6.76 23.96 -14.47
N LYS A 80 -6.88 23.82 -15.80
CA LYS A 80 -8.14 23.67 -16.55
C LYS A 80 -8.09 22.55 -17.62
N ASP A 81 -6.93 21.93 -17.87
CA ASP A 81 -6.83 20.78 -18.78
C ASP A 81 -7.79 19.66 -18.35
N LYS A 82 -8.46 19.03 -19.31
CA LYS A 82 -9.51 18.04 -19.09
C LYS A 82 -9.09 16.92 -18.13
N TYR A 83 -7.86 16.40 -18.25
CA TYR A 83 -7.41 15.26 -17.45
C TYR A 83 -6.73 15.73 -16.16
N LYS A 84 -5.90 16.77 -16.23
CA LYS A 84 -5.24 17.31 -15.04
C LYS A 84 -6.22 17.91 -14.04
N SER A 85 -7.30 18.53 -14.52
CA SER A 85 -8.33 19.09 -13.64
C SER A 85 -9.02 18.04 -12.78
N GLN A 86 -9.04 16.77 -13.22
CA GLN A 86 -9.65 15.66 -12.49
C GLN A 86 -8.78 15.16 -11.33
N ILE A 87 -7.47 15.44 -11.33
CA ILE A 87 -6.54 15.01 -10.28
C ILE A 87 -6.13 16.16 -9.35
N LYS A 88 -6.74 17.34 -9.46
CA LYS A 88 -6.37 18.52 -8.67
C LYS A 88 -6.38 18.25 -7.16
N SER A 89 -7.40 17.56 -6.65
CA SER A 89 -7.49 17.23 -5.23
C SER A 89 -6.38 16.28 -4.78
N ASN A 90 -5.97 15.34 -5.64
CA ASN A 90 -4.86 14.43 -5.35
C ASN A 90 -3.55 15.20 -5.27
N ILE A 91 -3.31 16.09 -6.23
CA ILE A 91 -2.12 16.96 -6.25
C ILE A 91 -2.08 17.85 -5.00
N ASP A 92 -3.18 18.52 -4.66
CA ASP A 92 -3.26 19.38 -3.49
C ASP A 92 -2.95 18.59 -2.20
N GLN A 93 -3.59 17.44 -2.03
CA GLN A 93 -3.37 16.59 -0.85
C GLN A 93 -1.91 16.12 -0.76
N SER A 94 -1.31 15.68 -1.87
CA SER A 94 0.08 15.22 -1.90
C SER A 94 1.07 16.36 -1.60
N LEU A 95 0.82 17.57 -2.12
CA LEU A 95 1.67 18.74 -1.85
C LEU A 95 1.54 19.22 -0.41
N HIS A 96 0.33 19.24 0.16
CA HIS A 96 0.15 19.55 1.59
C HIS A 96 0.81 18.50 2.49
N ARG A 97 0.70 17.20 2.16
CA ARG A 97 1.41 16.13 2.89
C ARG A 97 2.93 16.29 2.79
N PHE A 98 3.45 16.60 1.60
CA PHE A 98 4.87 16.90 1.40
C PHE A 98 5.34 18.07 2.27
N LYS A 99 4.60 19.19 2.27
CA LYS A 99 4.92 20.35 3.10
C LYS A 99 4.91 20.00 4.58
N ALA A 100 3.89 19.27 5.04
CA ALA A 100 3.80 18.82 6.42
C ALA A 100 5.04 18.02 6.85
N GLU A 101 5.51 17.09 6.01
CA GLU A 101 6.71 16.31 6.28
C GLU A 101 7.96 17.19 6.35
N MET A 102 8.11 18.16 5.44
CA MET A 102 9.26 19.07 5.43
C MET A 102 9.27 19.98 6.66
N LEU A 103 8.12 20.52 7.03
CA LEU A 103 7.95 21.36 8.23
C LEU A 103 8.23 20.55 9.51
N TYR A 104 7.77 19.31 9.60
CA TYR A 104 8.11 18.41 10.70
C TYR A 104 9.63 18.23 10.84
N ARG A 105 10.32 17.94 9.72
CA ARG A 105 11.78 17.78 9.68
C ARG A 105 12.54 19.07 10.00
N LEU A 106 11.92 20.24 9.83
CA LEU A 106 12.46 21.56 10.20
C LEU A 106 12.16 21.94 11.66
N GLY A 107 11.46 21.09 12.43
CA GLY A 107 11.05 21.40 13.80
C GLY A 107 9.83 22.34 13.89
N LYS A 108 9.17 22.64 12.77
CA LYS A 108 8.01 23.53 12.67
C LYS A 108 6.71 22.75 12.86
N TYR A 109 6.55 22.11 14.01
CA TYR A 109 5.51 21.10 14.23
C TYR A 109 4.07 21.65 14.14
N ARG A 110 3.83 22.89 14.61
CA ARG A 110 2.51 23.53 14.49
C ARG A 110 2.13 23.88 13.05
N GLU A 111 3.10 24.32 12.25
CA GLU A 111 2.92 24.57 10.82
C GLU A 111 2.66 23.24 10.09
N SER A 112 3.41 22.18 10.43
CA SER A 112 3.16 20.83 9.91
C SER A 112 1.74 20.33 10.19
N ILE A 113 1.26 20.47 11.43
CA ILE A 113 -0.14 20.15 11.81
C ILE A 113 -1.15 20.95 10.98
N THR A 114 -0.85 22.21 10.68
CA THR A 114 -1.74 23.07 9.87
C THR A 114 -1.86 22.55 8.44
N GLU A 115 -0.74 22.16 7.82
CA GLU A 115 -0.74 21.56 6.48
C GLU A 115 -1.48 20.21 6.45
N LEU A 116 -1.33 19.37 7.49
CA LEU A 116 -2.12 18.14 7.64
C LEU A 116 -3.63 18.40 7.83
N GLY A 117 -4.01 19.61 8.24
CA GLY A 117 -5.39 20.02 8.53
C GLY A 117 -6.23 20.34 7.30
N THR A 118 -5.63 20.32 6.12
CA THR A 118 -6.27 20.70 4.84
C THR A 118 -7.23 19.63 4.29
N GLY A 119 -7.14 18.39 4.77
CA GLY A 119 -8.04 17.29 4.42
C GLY A 119 -9.01 16.91 5.55
N ASP A 120 -10.19 16.40 5.17
CA ASP A 120 -11.20 15.92 6.13
C ASP A 120 -10.79 14.59 6.81
N TYR A 121 -9.94 13.80 6.15
CA TYR A 121 -9.52 12.48 6.59
C TYR A 121 -8.33 12.55 7.53
N LYS A 122 -8.50 12.04 8.77
CA LYS A 122 -7.51 12.10 9.87
C LYS A 122 -7.26 10.73 10.50
N SER A 123 -7.09 9.71 9.66
CA SER A 123 -6.76 8.33 10.04
C SER A 123 -5.64 7.77 9.15
N GLY A 124 -5.18 6.55 9.40
CA GLY A 124 -4.06 5.94 8.67
C GLY A 124 -2.76 6.72 8.86
N ASP A 125 -1.99 6.84 7.79
CA ASP A 125 -0.70 7.56 7.79
C ASP A 125 -0.81 9.02 8.24
N ILE A 126 -1.92 9.68 7.91
CA ILE A 126 -2.14 11.08 8.31
C ILE A 126 -2.24 11.16 9.83
N ALA A 127 -2.91 10.20 10.48
CA ALA A 127 -2.97 10.16 11.93
C ALA A 127 -1.60 9.89 12.56
N ALA A 128 -0.78 9.01 11.98
CA ALA A 128 0.60 8.81 12.42
C ALA A 128 1.42 10.11 12.33
N ALA A 129 1.27 10.88 11.24
CA ALA A 129 1.92 12.18 11.07
C ALA A 129 1.47 13.23 12.12
N TYR A 130 0.17 13.27 12.46
CA TYR A 130 -0.32 14.08 13.58
C TYR A 130 0.30 13.64 14.91
N ALA A 131 0.29 12.33 15.19
CA ALA A 131 0.84 11.78 16.42
C ALA A 131 2.33 12.12 16.59
N ALA A 132 3.13 11.98 15.53
CA ALA A 132 4.54 12.36 15.54
C ALA A 132 4.75 13.84 15.89
N ASN A 133 3.98 14.74 15.29
CA ASN A 133 4.04 16.17 15.64
C ASN A 133 3.67 16.43 17.10
N TYR A 134 2.59 15.82 17.61
CA TYR A 134 2.15 16.04 18.98
C TYR A 134 3.12 15.49 20.02
N VAL A 135 3.80 14.36 19.74
CA VAL A 135 4.90 13.86 20.57
C VAL A 135 6.03 14.88 20.65
N LYS A 136 6.48 15.43 19.52
CA LYS A 136 7.53 16.45 19.50
C LYS A 136 7.15 17.75 20.24
N LEU A 137 5.86 18.00 20.40
CA LEU A 137 5.31 19.12 21.16
C LEU A 137 5.06 18.78 22.65
N GLY A 138 5.31 17.55 23.09
CA GLY A 138 5.00 17.08 24.45
C GLY A 138 3.51 16.92 24.74
N GLU A 139 2.64 16.95 23.72
CA GLU A 139 1.18 16.83 23.86
C GLU A 139 0.74 15.37 23.75
N TYR A 140 1.20 14.53 24.67
CA TYR A 140 1.06 13.07 24.58
C TYR A 140 -0.39 12.58 24.53
N ASP A 141 -1.32 13.19 25.26
CA ASP A 141 -2.75 12.81 25.20
C ASP A 141 -3.34 13.01 23.80
N LYS A 142 -2.96 14.10 23.13
CA LYS A 142 -3.37 14.35 21.74
C LYS A 142 -2.70 13.35 20.82
N ALA A 143 -1.40 13.09 20.99
CA ALA A 143 -0.68 12.09 20.21
C ALA A 143 -1.37 10.72 20.30
N LYS A 144 -1.73 10.27 21.51
CA LYS A 144 -2.43 8.99 21.72
C LYS A 144 -3.75 8.92 20.96
N SER A 145 -4.55 10.00 21.01
CA SER A 145 -5.82 10.05 20.29
C SER A 145 -5.69 9.88 18.76
N PHE A 146 -4.52 10.21 18.20
CA PHE A 146 -4.21 10.00 16.79
C PHE A 146 -3.57 8.62 16.54
N VAL A 147 -2.73 8.12 17.44
CA VAL A 147 -2.24 6.73 17.37
C VAL A 147 -3.41 5.75 17.25
N ASP A 148 -4.46 5.96 18.04
CA ASP A 148 -5.66 5.11 18.02
C ASP A 148 -6.48 5.20 16.73
N LYS A 149 -6.22 6.21 15.89
CA LYS A 149 -6.89 6.43 14.59
C LYS A 149 -6.06 5.93 13.41
N ILE A 150 -4.89 5.35 13.62
CA ILE A 150 -4.05 4.86 12.51
C ILE A 150 -4.79 3.71 11.81
N GLY A 151 -5.05 2.60 12.47
CA GLY A 151 -5.91 1.53 11.96
C GLY A 151 -5.48 0.89 10.64
N ASN A 152 -4.20 0.99 10.27
CA ASN A 152 -3.60 0.39 9.08
C ASN A 152 -2.32 -0.39 9.41
N TYR A 153 -1.53 -0.75 8.39
CA TYR A 153 -0.34 -1.58 8.50
C TYR A 153 0.72 -1.07 9.50
N ILE A 154 0.84 0.24 9.77
CA ILE A 154 1.85 0.79 10.71
C ILE A 154 1.36 0.98 12.15
N SER A 155 0.11 0.59 12.46
CA SER A 155 -0.55 0.93 13.74
C SER A 155 0.25 0.49 14.97
N ASP A 156 0.60 -0.79 15.06
CA ASP A 156 1.30 -1.36 16.21
C ASP A 156 2.72 -0.78 16.34
N TYR A 157 3.39 -0.54 15.21
CA TYR A 157 4.72 0.07 15.22
C TYR A 157 4.70 1.48 15.80
N CYS A 158 3.73 2.29 15.39
CA CYS A 158 3.55 3.65 15.90
C CYS A 158 3.09 3.65 17.38
N LEU A 159 2.25 2.70 17.78
CA LEU A 159 1.83 2.54 19.17
C LEU A 159 3.01 2.17 20.07
N ALA A 160 3.88 1.27 19.63
CA ALA A 160 5.10 0.95 20.35
C ALA A 160 6.03 2.16 20.47
N ASN A 161 6.23 2.93 19.37
CA ASN A 161 7.00 4.18 19.44
C ASN A 161 6.39 5.17 20.45
N TYR A 162 5.06 5.30 20.49
CA TYR A 162 4.37 6.18 21.45
C TYR A 162 4.69 5.79 22.90
N TYR A 163 4.60 4.49 23.23
CA TYR A 163 4.93 4.01 24.57
C TYR A 163 6.39 4.28 24.93
N GLU A 164 7.32 4.15 23.99
CA GLU A 164 8.71 4.57 24.23
C GLU A 164 8.82 6.06 24.54
N CYS A 165 8.11 6.92 23.78
CA CYS A 165 8.16 8.38 23.94
C CYS A 165 7.64 8.86 25.30
N ILE A 166 6.74 8.11 25.93
CA ILE A 166 6.21 8.42 27.28
C ILE A 166 6.94 7.66 28.40
N GLY A 167 8.00 6.90 28.09
CA GLY A 167 8.81 6.18 29.07
C GLY A 167 8.32 4.76 29.41
N GLU A 168 7.25 4.28 28.79
CA GLU A 168 6.61 2.99 29.05
C GLU A 168 7.29 1.85 28.28
N LYS A 169 8.56 1.60 28.60
CA LYS A 169 9.41 0.60 27.92
C LYS A 169 8.79 -0.80 27.86
N SER A 170 8.14 -1.25 28.95
CA SER A 170 7.57 -2.60 29.01
C SER A 170 6.44 -2.80 28.01
N GLU A 171 5.60 -1.80 27.82
CA GLU A 171 4.50 -1.87 26.85
C GLU A 171 5.02 -1.84 25.41
N ALA A 172 6.01 -0.99 25.13
CA ALA A 172 6.67 -0.97 23.82
C ALA A 172 7.27 -2.36 23.46
N ILE A 173 7.97 -3.00 24.41
CA ILE A 173 8.55 -4.34 24.21
C ILE A 173 7.47 -5.39 23.93
N LYS A 174 6.33 -5.37 24.62
CA LYS A 174 5.23 -6.31 24.36
C LYS A 174 4.73 -6.20 22.92
N ILE A 175 4.51 -4.97 22.45
CA ILE A 175 4.00 -4.73 21.09
C ILE A 175 5.04 -5.13 20.04
N TYR A 176 6.31 -4.75 20.20
CA TYR A 176 7.36 -5.15 19.26
C TYR A 176 7.55 -6.68 19.18
N ASN A 177 7.40 -7.39 20.31
CA ASN A 177 7.39 -8.85 20.29
C ASN A 177 6.21 -9.40 19.49
N SER A 178 5.01 -8.82 19.64
CA SER A 178 3.83 -9.19 18.85
C SER A 178 4.10 -9.03 17.35
N ILE A 179 4.65 -7.88 16.94
CA ILE A 179 5.04 -7.63 15.54
C ILE A 179 6.04 -8.69 15.06
N LYS A 180 7.09 -9.00 15.83
CA LYS A 180 8.11 -10.00 15.47
C LYS A 180 7.53 -11.42 15.30
N GLN A 181 6.45 -11.74 16.00
CA GLN A 181 5.79 -13.04 15.94
C GLN A 181 4.82 -13.15 14.75
N ASP A 182 4.21 -12.05 14.32
CA ASP A 182 3.34 -12.03 13.15
C ASP A 182 4.15 -12.05 11.84
N LYS A 183 4.25 -13.23 11.22
CA LYS A 183 4.95 -13.40 9.94
C LYS A 183 4.16 -12.89 8.74
N SER A 184 2.85 -12.71 8.87
CA SER A 184 2.01 -12.27 7.74
C SER A 184 2.36 -10.85 7.28
N ILE A 185 2.91 -10.03 8.17
CA ILE A 185 3.30 -8.65 7.91
C ILE A 185 4.79 -8.46 7.63
N LYS A 186 5.56 -9.54 7.52
CA LYS A 186 7.03 -9.51 7.35
C LYS A 186 7.49 -8.73 6.12
N HIS A 187 6.67 -8.73 5.07
CA HIS A 187 6.93 -8.05 3.80
C HIS A 187 6.84 -6.52 3.90
N TYR A 188 6.29 -5.95 4.98
CA TYR A 188 6.25 -4.50 5.15
C TYR A 188 7.56 -3.94 5.70
N ALA A 189 7.97 -2.78 5.20
CA ALA A 189 9.23 -2.12 5.59
C ALA A 189 9.34 -1.88 7.11
N TYR A 190 8.22 -1.58 7.79
CA TYR A 190 8.21 -1.33 9.23
C TYR A 190 8.48 -2.57 10.08
N TYR A 191 8.23 -3.78 9.56
CA TYR A 191 8.49 -5.02 10.31
C TYR A 191 9.97 -5.12 10.68
N LYS A 192 10.86 -4.85 9.71
CA LYS A 192 12.31 -4.84 9.95
C LYS A 192 12.72 -3.76 10.95
N LEU A 193 12.11 -2.57 10.88
CA LEU A 193 12.33 -1.49 11.83
C LEU A 193 11.92 -1.90 13.26
N ALA A 194 10.77 -2.56 13.41
CA ALA A 194 10.26 -3.05 14.68
C ALA A 194 11.16 -4.12 15.30
N VAL A 195 11.60 -5.10 14.50
CA VAL A 195 12.51 -6.17 14.96
C VAL A 195 13.84 -5.60 15.41
N ASN A 196 14.46 -4.72 14.62
CA ASN A 196 15.71 -4.07 15.00
C ASN A 196 15.54 -3.24 16.28
N ARG A 197 14.40 -2.54 16.42
CA ARG A 197 14.12 -1.71 17.59
C ARG A 197 13.96 -2.54 18.86
N LEU A 198 13.31 -3.70 18.77
CA LEU A 198 13.21 -4.64 19.88
C LEU A 198 14.59 -5.07 20.37
N ASP A 199 15.47 -5.45 19.44
CA ASP A 199 16.82 -5.89 19.78
C ASP A 199 17.62 -4.75 20.45
N ASP A 200 17.43 -3.50 20.01
CA ASP A 200 18.00 -2.32 20.68
C ASP A 200 17.46 -2.11 22.09
N LEU A 201 16.14 -2.25 22.30
CA LEU A 201 15.50 -2.10 23.62
C LEU A 201 15.90 -3.16 24.64
N GLN A 202 16.42 -4.30 24.18
CA GLN A 202 16.91 -5.38 25.01
C GLN A 202 18.37 -5.21 25.45
N LYS A 203 19.10 -4.23 24.88
CA LYS A 203 20.47 -3.90 25.31
C LYS A 203 20.49 -3.30 26.71
N ASN A 204 21.66 -3.33 27.36
CA ASN A 204 21.89 -2.64 28.63
C ASN A 204 21.76 -1.11 28.41
N ASN A 205 20.95 -0.45 29.23
CA ASN A 205 20.66 1.00 29.16
C ASN A 205 20.26 1.50 27.76
N PRO A 206 19.13 1.01 27.19
CA PRO A 206 18.71 1.45 25.88
C PRO A 206 18.18 2.88 25.94
N LYS A 207 18.57 3.71 24.96
CA LYS A 207 17.95 5.01 24.76
C LYS A 207 16.55 4.81 24.19
N LEU A 208 15.50 5.29 24.87
CA LEU A 208 14.13 5.29 24.36
C LEU A 208 13.97 6.28 23.20
N LEU A 209 12.98 6.03 22.34
CA LEU A 209 12.64 6.96 21.27
C LEU A 209 12.05 8.25 21.85
N ASP A 210 12.30 9.36 21.15
CA ASP A 210 11.68 10.67 21.40
C ASP A 210 10.76 11.10 20.24
N GLU A 211 10.39 10.15 19.38
CA GLU A 211 9.49 10.34 18.26
C GLU A 211 8.73 9.08 17.85
N ILE A 212 7.58 9.32 17.24
CA ILE A 212 6.82 8.32 16.50
C ILE A 212 7.22 8.39 15.03
N TYR A 213 7.21 7.25 14.35
CA TYR A 213 7.40 7.18 12.91
C TYR A 213 6.44 8.13 12.15
N PHE A 214 7.01 9.05 11.38
CA PHE A 214 6.28 9.91 10.45
C PHE A 214 6.28 9.26 9.06
N PRO A 215 5.14 8.77 8.53
CA PRO A 215 5.11 8.11 7.24
C PRO A 215 5.35 9.09 6.09
N THR A 216 6.35 8.81 5.26
CA THR A 216 6.68 9.67 4.13
C THR A 216 5.56 9.67 3.08
N GLY A 217 5.35 10.80 2.43
CA GLY A 217 4.49 10.92 1.25
C GLY A 217 5.22 10.70 -0.08
N ASN A 218 6.50 10.29 -0.05
CA ASN A 218 7.30 10.09 -1.26
C ASN A 218 6.77 8.89 -2.07
N PRO A 219 6.31 9.09 -3.32
CA PRO A 219 5.81 7.99 -4.15
C PRO A 219 6.85 6.89 -4.44
N SER A 220 8.14 7.19 -4.34
CA SER A 220 9.21 6.20 -4.52
C SER A 220 9.55 5.40 -3.26
N PHE A 221 8.84 5.62 -2.15
CA PHE A 221 9.09 4.88 -0.92
C PHE A 221 8.41 3.51 -0.96
N GLU A 222 9.20 2.45 -0.90
CA GLU A 222 8.70 1.08 -0.85
C GLU A 222 8.16 0.77 0.55
N ILE A 223 6.83 0.71 0.66
CA ILE A 223 6.13 0.36 1.91
C ILE A 223 6.22 -1.15 2.19
N SER A 224 6.33 -1.95 1.14
CA SER A 224 6.43 -3.40 1.20
C SER A 224 7.28 -3.96 0.08
N ASP A 225 7.92 -5.09 0.32
CA ASP A 225 8.62 -5.86 -0.70
C ASP A 225 7.64 -6.24 -1.82
N SER A 226 7.91 -5.77 -3.04
CA SER A 226 7.12 -6.13 -4.21
C SER A 226 7.55 -7.48 -4.76
N ASP A 227 6.61 -8.42 -4.80
CA ASP A 227 6.80 -9.74 -5.41
C ASP A 227 5.98 -9.92 -6.70
N ASN A 228 5.52 -8.80 -7.27
CA ASN A 228 4.59 -8.79 -8.39
C ASN A 228 5.15 -9.46 -9.65
N GLU A 229 6.45 -9.33 -9.92
CA GLU A 229 7.10 -9.95 -11.07
C GLU A 229 7.07 -11.48 -10.97
N ASN A 230 7.43 -12.04 -9.81
CA ASN A 230 7.37 -13.48 -9.58
C ASN A 230 5.92 -13.98 -9.64
N ARG A 231 4.98 -13.28 -8.99
CA ARG A 231 3.55 -13.64 -8.99
C ARG A 231 2.97 -13.65 -10.41
N THR A 232 3.30 -12.63 -11.22
CA THR A 232 2.88 -12.56 -12.63
C THR A 232 3.43 -13.74 -13.42
N ARG A 233 4.74 -14.01 -13.29
CA ARG A 233 5.38 -15.15 -13.96
C ARG A 233 4.77 -16.49 -13.54
N ILE A 234 4.48 -16.67 -12.25
CA ILE A 234 3.83 -17.87 -11.72
C ILE A 234 2.44 -18.04 -12.33
N PHE A 235 1.64 -16.97 -12.37
CA PHE A 235 0.30 -17.01 -12.97
C PHE A 235 0.35 -17.38 -14.45
N ASP A 236 1.28 -16.80 -15.21
CA ASP A 236 1.47 -17.15 -16.62
C ASP A 236 1.88 -18.61 -16.79
N LEU A 237 2.82 -19.10 -15.97
CA LEU A 237 3.29 -20.48 -16.02
C LEU A 237 2.16 -21.48 -15.75
N VAL A 238 1.39 -21.31 -14.67
CA VAL A 238 0.33 -22.25 -14.30
C VAL A 238 -0.87 -22.15 -15.24
N LYS A 239 -1.17 -20.96 -15.77
CA LYS A 239 -2.25 -20.76 -16.74
C LYS A 239 -1.97 -21.46 -18.07
N ASN A 240 -0.70 -21.51 -18.47
CA ASN A 240 -0.27 -22.14 -19.72
C ASN A 240 -0.09 -23.67 -19.62
N LEU A 241 -0.34 -24.28 -18.46
CA LEU A 241 -0.33 -25.74 -18.34
C LEU A 241 -1.50 -26.38 -19.11
N PRO A 242 -1.29 -27.54 -19.77
CA PRO A 242 -2.35 -28.25 -20.48
C PRO A 242 -3.58 -28.56 -19.61
N GLU A 243 -3.36 -28.86 -18.32
CA GLU A 243 -4.41 -29.22 -17.37
C GLU A 243 -5.25 -28.02 -16.93
N SER A 244 -4.73 -26.80 -17.12
CA SER A 244 -5.43 -25.56 -16.82
C SER A 244 -6.43 -25.16 -17.92
N LYS A 245 -6.66 -26.01 -18.93
CA LYS A 245 -7.67 -25.74 -19.97
C LYS A 245 -9.05 -25.54 -19.35
N GLY A 246 -9.72 -24.47 -19.77
CA GLY A 246 -10.98 -24.04 -19.13
C GLY A 246 -10.75 -23.34 -17.79
N TRP A 247 -9.60 -22.68 -17.63
CA TRP A 247 -9.24 -21.82 -16.52
C TRP A 247 -10.36 -20.84 -16.14
N THR A 248 -10.66 -20.76 -14.85
CA THR A 248 -11.65 -19.84 -14.27
C THR A 248 -11.09 -19.04 -13.10
N GLY A 249 -9.93 -19.40 -12.55
CA GLY A 249 -9.29 -18.62 -11.50
C GLY A 249 -7.94 -19.19 -11.04
N THR A 250 -7.16 -18.33 -10.39
CA THR A 250 -5.90 -18.69 -9.71
C THR A 250 -5.83 -17.98 -8.36
N ALA A 251 -5.27 -18.63 -7.35
CA ALA A 251 -4.97 -18.02 -6.06
C ALA A 251 -3.61 -18.51 -5.54
N ILE A 252 -2.85 -17.63 -4.88
CA ILE A 252 -1.68 -18.01 -4.08
C ILE A 252 -2.19 -18.22 -2.66
N LEU A 253 -2.05 -19.44 -2.15
CA LEU A 253 -2.50 -19.83 -0.81
C LEU A 253 -1.40 -19.69 0.24
N ASP A 254 -0.14 -19.76 -0.19
CA ASP A 254 1.04 -19.64 0.66
C ASP A 254 2.22 -19.16 -0.20
N ASP A 255 3.10 -18.33 0.36
CA ASP A 255 4.20 -17.72 -0.40
C ASP A 255 5.45 -17.46 0.47
N PRO A 256 6.64 -17.35 -0.15
CA PRO A 256 7.92 -17.14 0.53
C PRO A 256 7.95 -15.94 1.49
N GLN A 257 7.16 -14.88 1.22
CA GLN A 257 7.16 -13.69 2.06
C GLN A 257 6.50 -13.93 3.41
N ILE A 258 5.62 -14.94 3.51
CA ILE A 258 4.84 -15.25 4.71
C ILE A 258 5.47 -16.39 5.52
N ASN A 259 6.08 -17.38 4.85
CA ASN A 259 6.39 -18.67 5.45
C ASN A 259 7.88 -19.06 5.47
N ASP A 260 8.76 -18.22 4.92
CA ASP A 260 10.20 -18.48 4.79
C ASP A 260 10.56 -19.74 3.97
N LYS A 261 9.62 -20.23 3.15
CA LYS A 261 9.84 -21.34 2.21
C LYS A 261 10.31 -20.81 0.85
N ASP A 262 10.84 -21.70 0.04
CA ASP A 262 11.35 -21.39 -1.30
C ASP A 262 10.33 -21.61 -2.43
N TYR A 263 9.05 -21.80 -2.08
CA TYR A 263 7.97 -22.08 -3.04
C TYR A 263 6.68 -21.31 -2.72
N TYR A 264 5.89 -21.13 -3.77
CA TYR A 264 4.51 -20.68 -3.72
C TYR A 264 3.57 -21.87 -3.78
N TRP A 265 2.57 -21.90 -2.91
CA TRP A 265 1.43 -22.79 -3.07
C TRP A 265 0.37 -22.09 -3.91
N VAL A 266 0.21 -22.55 -5.15
CA VAL A 266 -0.70 -21.98 -6.13
C VAL A 266 -1.86 -22.93 -6.36
N ARG A 267 -3.08 -22.41 -6.26
CA ARG A 267 -4.31 -23.11 -6.62
C ARG A 267 -4.84 -22.59 -7.94
N VAL A 268 -5.12 -23.49 -8.86
CA VAL A 268 -5.76 -23.19 -10.16
C VAL A 268 -7.13 -23.84 -10.20
N THR A 269 -8.15 -23.05 -10.49
CA THR A 269 -9.51 -23.53 -10.70
C THR A 269 -9.82 -23.51 -12.19
N THR A 270 -10.38 -24.61 -12.66
CA THR A 270 -10.95 -24.77 -14.01
C THR A 270 -12.44 -25.05 -13.88
N LYS A 271 -13.17 -25.03 -14.99
CA LYS A 271 -14.61 -25.37 -15.02
C LYS A 271 -14.97 -26.66 -14.28
N ASN A 272 -14.09 -27.67 -14.33
CA ASN A 272 -14.41 -29.03 -13.87
C ASN A 272 -13.51 -29.50 -12.72
N ASN A 273 -12.38 -28.85 -12.48
CA ASN A 273 -11.35 -29.35 -11.58
C ASN A 273 -10.62 -28.22 -10.85
N GLU A 274 -10.02 -28.58 -9.72
CA GLU A 274 -9.06 -27.76 -8.99
C GLU A 274 -7.70 -28.47 -8.96
N TYR A 275 -6.63 -27.72 -9.24
CA TYR A 275 -5.26 -28.20 -9.18
C TYR A 275 -4.46 -27.36 -8.19
N ASN A 276 -3.63 -28.02 -7.40
CA ASN A 276 -2.75 -27.39 -6.43
C ASN A 276 -1.30 -27.66 -6.85
N TYR A 277 -0.49 -26.61 -6.89
CA TYR A 277 0.88 -26.66 -7.34
C TYR A 277 1.81 -26.01 -6.33
N TYR A 278 3.00 -26.58 -6.17
CA TYR A 278 4.14 -25.86 -5.61
C TYR A 278 4.98 -25.33 -6.76
N VAL A 279 5.23 -24.03 -6.76
CA VAL A 279 6.08 -23.36 -7.75
C VAL A 279 7.29 -22.79 -7.03
N TYR A 280 8.48 -23.32 -7.31
CA TYR A 280 9.71 -22.92 -6.63
C TYR A 280 10.21 -21.58 -7.16
N GLN A 281 10.48 -20.62 -6.27
CA GLN A 281 10.75 -19.22 -6.64
C GLN A 281 11.98 -19.07 -7.54
N ASN A 282 13.06 -19.80 -7.26
CA ASN A 282 14.33 -19.61 -7.96
C ASN A 282 14.38 -20.30 -9.34
N THR A 283 13.76 -21.48 -9.45
CA THR A 283 13.81 -22.31 -10.66
C THR A 283 12.54 -22.20 -11.50
N PHE A 284 11.44 -21.72 -10.91
CA PHE A 284 10.09 -21.82 -11.43
C PHE A 284 9.67 -23.26 -11.78
N GLU A 285 10.30 -24.26 -11.12
CA GLU A 285 9.87 -25.65 -11.21
C GLU A 285 8.46 -25.79 -10.64
N ILE A 286 7.58 -26.47 -11.37
CA ILE A 286 6.21 -26.75 -10.95
C ILE A 286 6.12 -28.22 -10.53
N LYS A 287 5.62 -28.43 -9.31
CA LYS A 287 5.24 -29.75 -8.79
C LYS A 287 3.77 -29.78 -8.47
N PHE A 288 3.11 -30.90 -8.75
CA PHE A 288 1.73 -31.12 -8.35
C PHE A 288 1.68 -31.47 -6.86
N PHE A 289 0.85 -30.74 -6.12
CA PHE A 289 0.58 -30.98 -4.71
C PHE A 289 -0.84 -31.51 -4.53
N ASN A 290 -0.99 -32.63 -3.83
CA ASN A 290 -2.30 -33.14 -3.45
C ASN A 290 -2.59 -32.77 -1.99
N PRO A 291 -3.53 -31.84 -1.72
CA PRO A 291 -3.79 -31.39 -0.37
C PRO A 291 -4.44 -32.47 0.52
N LYS A 292 -5.10 -33.49 -0.06
CA LYS A 292 -5.81 -34.53 0.70
C LYS A 292 -4.86 -35.49 1.41
N ASN A 293 -3.81 -35.93 0.71
CA ASN A 293 -2.84 -36.89 1.22
C ASN A 293 -1.44 -36.27 1.44
N LYS A 294 -1.29 -34.96 1.17
CA LYS A 294 -0.05 -34.19 1.27
C LYS A 294 1.09 -34.70 0.39
N SER A 295 0.79 -35.43 -0.69
CA SER A 295 1.82 -35.92 -1.62
C SER A 295 2.26 -34.83 -2.59
N LEU A 296 3.57 -34.75 -2.84
CA LEU A 296 4.18 -33.87 -3.82
C LEU A 296 4.83 -34.71 -4.91
N MET A 297 4.55 -34.41 -6.18
CA MET A 297 5.07 -35.13 -7.34
C MET A 297 5.49 -34.15 -8.42
N THR A 298 6.45 -34.52 -9.27
CA THR A 298 6.69 -33.77 -10.51
C THR A 298 5.44 -33.82 -11.40
N LEU A 299 5.28 -32.84 -12.29
CA LEU A 299 4.16 -32.87 -13.25
C LEU A 299 4.19 -34.13 -14.13
N ILE A 300 5.38 -34.65 -14.47
CA ILE A 300 5.52 -35.86 -15.30
C ILE A 300 5.00 -37.09 -14.57
N GLU A 301 5.40 -37.30 -13.31
CA GLU A 301 4.93 -38.43 -12.50
C GLU A 301 3.42 -38.37 -12.31
N TRP A 302 2.90 -37.19 -11.97
CA TRP A 302 1.47 -37.02 -11.78
C TRP A 302 0.65 -37.28 -13.05
N ARG A 303 1.11 -36.77 -14.21
CA ARG A 303 0.48 -37.03 -15.51
C ARG A 303 0.47 -38.51 -15.88
N ARG A 304 1.48 -39.28 -15.46
CA ARG A 304 1.55 -40.73 -15.68
C ARG A 304 0.67 -41.54 -14.72
N SER A 305 0.35 -40.98 -13.55
CA SER A 305 -0.52 -41.63 -12.56
C SER A 305 -2.02 -41.41 -12.79
N LYS A 306 -2.38 -40.56 -13.76
CA LYS A 306 -3.76 -40.34 -14.21
C LYS A 306 -4.13 -41.33 -15.30
#